data_AF-A0A8B6EKM8-F1
#
_entry.id   AF-A0A8B6EKM8-F1
#
_cell.length_a   1.000
_cell.length_b   1.000
_cell.length_c   1.000
_cell.angle_alpha   90.00
_cell.angle_beta   90.00
_cell.angle_gamma   90.00
#
_symmetry.space_group_name_H-M   'P 1'
#
loop_
_entity.id
_entity.type
_entity.pdbx_description
1 polymer ?
#
loop_
_entity_poly.entity_id
_entity_poly.type
_entity_poly.pdbx_seq_one_letter_code
_entity_poly.pdbx_strand_id
1 'polypeptide(L)'
;MADKANTSTSYLNNLSAYASSLSVEAKERYSVKLLYNTGTKSLPDPYAIAEKWSSDPSTWPDLTFGDIYLYLIDTPSIYTKESMKAYKSLEAYK
;
A
#
# COMPACT_ATOMS: atom_id res chain seq x y z
N MET A 1 19.96 14.34 -24.53
CA MET A 1 19.84 14.35 -23.06
C MET A 1 18.65 15.23 -22.72
N ALA A 2 17.55 14.69 -22.23
CA ALA A 2 16.35 15.45 -21.88
C ALA A 2 15.75 14.93 -20.56
N ASP A 3 15.76 15.81 -19.56
CA ASP A 3 14.88 15.99 -18.41
C ASP A 3 14.11 14.77 -17.85
N LYS A 4 14.73 14.08 -16.88
CA LYS A 4 14.10 13.08 -16.00
C LYS A 4 13.93 13.58 -14.55
N ALA A 5 13.51 14.83 -14.34
CA ALA A 5 13.46 15.38 -12.98
C ALA A 5 12.11 16.01 -12.55
N ASN A 6 11.15 16.24 -13.46
CA ASN A 6 10.02 17.13 -13.15
C ASN A 6 8.62 16.49 -13.03
N THR A 7 8.51 15.16 -13.05
CA THR A 7 7.19 14.49 -13.06
C THR A 7 6.80 13.85 -11.71
N SER A 8 7.70 13.83 -10.72
CA SER A 8 7.51 13.04 -9.49
C SER A 8 6.89 13.78 -8.30
N THR A 9 6.70 15.10 -8.39
CA THR A 9 6.41 15.92 -7.20
C THR A 9 4.92 16.30 -7.02
N SER A 10 4.07 16.12 -8.04
CA SER A 10 2.67 16.60 -8.00
C SER A 10 1.68 15.67 -7.31
N TYR A 11 1.98 14.37 -7.17
CA TYR A 11 1.07 13.37 -6.60
C TYR A 11 1.08 13.32 -5.06
N LEU A 12 2.08 13.92 -4.41
CA LEU A 12 2.19 13.96 -2.94
C LEU A 12 1.40 15.12 -2.29
N ASN A 13 0.82 16.02 -3.10
CA ASN A 13 0.14 17.21 -2.60
C ASN A 13 -1.30 16.97 -2.09
N ASN A 14 -1.82 15.74 -2.18
CA ASN A 14 -3.15 15.36 -1.68
C ASN A 14 -3.06 14.09 -0.80
N LEU A 15 -2.11 14.07 0.13
CA LEU A 15 -2.05 13.03 1.16
C LEU A 15 -3.04 13.36 2.29
N SER A 16 -3.74 12.34 2.76
CA SER A 16 -4.68 12.41 3.88
C SER A 16 -4.00 12.82 5.19
N ALA A 17 -4.81 13.21 6.18
CA ALA A 17 -4.34 13.43 7.54
C ALA A 17 -3.64 12.18 8.12
N TYR A 18 -4.13 10.98 7.77
CA TYR A 18 -3.50 9.72 8.14
C TYR A 18 -2.08 9.62 7.60
N ALA A 19 -1.89 9.77 6.28
CA ALA A 19 -0.58 9.69 5.65
C ALA A 19 0.40 10.76 6.17
N SER A 20 -0.12 11.92 6.60
CA SER A 20 0.66 12.98 7.22
C SER A 20 1.08 12.68 8.66
N SER A 21 0.34 11.83 9.38
CA SER A 21 0.64 11.43 10.77
C SER A 21 1.68 10.31 10.90
N LEU A 22 2.05 9.68 9.78
CA LEU A 22 3.02 8.57 9.76
C LEU A 22 4.44 9.05 10.06
N SER A 23 5.23 8.17 10.70
CA SER A 23 6.68 8.38 10.81
C SER A 23 7.33 8.42 9.43
N VAL A 24 8.52 9.02 9.32
CA VAL A 24 9.22 9.20 8.03
C VAL A 24 9.36 7.89 7.26
N GLU A 25 9.82 6.84 7.93
CA GLU A 25 10.00 5.50 7.35
C GLU A 25 8.67 4.88 6.89
N ALA A 26 7.61 5.04 7.69
CA ALA A 26 6.28 4.52 7.35
C ALA A 26 5.66 5.30 6.18
N LYS A 27 5.89 6.61 6.12
CA LYS A 27 5.41 7.49 5.05
C LYS A 27 6.10 7.20 3.73
N GLU A 28 7.38 6.87 3.74
CA GLU A 28 8.11 6.42 2.56
C GLU A 28 7.53 5.12 2.01
N ARG A 29 7.39 4.09 2.86
CA ARG A 29 6.75 2.82 2.46
C ARG A 29 5.33 3.02 1.94
N TYR A 30 4.56 3.89 2.59
CA TYR A 30 3.20 4.23 2.18
C TYR A 30 3.19 4.84 0.76
N SER A 31 4.05 5.82 0.52
CA SER A 31 4.15 6.51 -0.77
C SER A 31 4.55 5.55 -1.89
N VAL A 32 5.48 4.63 -1.63
CA VAL A 32 5.88 3.59 -2.59
C VAL A 32 4.73 2.64 -2.91
N LYS A 33 3.91 2.25 -1.91
CA LYS A 33 2.75 1.38 -2.12
C LYS A 33 1.63 2.01 -2.95
N LEU A 34 1.52 3.34 -2.94
CA LEU A 34 0.60 4.05 -3.83
C LEU A 34 1.08 4.00 -5.29
N LEU A 35 2.34 3.68 -5.56
CA LEU A 35 2.83 3.56 -6.91
C LEU A 35 2.57 2.16 -7.46
N TYR A 36 2.10 2.09 -8.71
CA TYR A 36 1.91 0.85 -9.44
C TYR A 36 2.46 0.97 -10.87
N ASN A 37 2.47 -0.15 -11.61
CA ASN A 37 3.06 -0.23 -12.94
C ASN A 37 4.53 0.26 -12.92
N THR A 38 5.36 -0.39 -12.10
CA THR A 38 6.80 -0.11 -11.92
C THR A 38 7.11 1.36 -11.59
N GLY A 39 6.25 2.04 -10.83
CA GLY A 39 6.47 3.42 -10.41
C GLY A 39 5.99 4.48 -11.40
N THR A 40 5.37 4.08 -12.52
CA THR A 40 4.94 5.01 -13.57
C THR A 40 3.55 5.60 -13.34
N LYS A 41 2.75 4.98 -12.48
CA LYS A 41 1.40 5.45 -12.13
C LYS A 41 1.21 5.48 -10.62
N SER A 42 0.34 6.37 -10.14
CA SER A 42 -0.03 6.50 -8.73
C SER A 42 -1.51 6.17 -8.53
N LEU A 43 -1.80 5.44 -7.47
CA LEU A 43 -3.13 5.26 -6.92
C LEU A 43 -3.51 6.50 -6.08
N PRO A 44 -4.81 6.83 -5.99
CA PRO A 44 -5.29 7.80 -5.02
C PRO A 44 -5.04 7.30 -3.59
N ASP A 45 -4.80 8.22 -2.66
CA ASP A 45 -4.70 7.90 -1.23
C ASP A 45 -6.06 7.34 -0.73
N PRO A 46 -6.12 6.07 -0.28
CA PRO A 46 -7.36 5.45 0.19
C PRO A 46 -8.11 6.22 1.27
N TYR A 47 -7.37 6.94 2.14
CA TYR A 47 -7.94 7.73 3.23
C TYR A 47 -8.38 9.13 2.79
N ALA A 48 -8.03 9.55 1.56
CA ALA A 48 -8.52 10.78 0.95
C ALA A 48 -9.77 10.55 0.08
N ILE A 49 -10.11 9.29 -0.23
CA ILE A 49 -11.29 8.95 -1.01
C ILE A 49 -12.55 9.15 -0.14
N ALA A 50 -13.41 10.08 -0.57
CA ALA A 50 -14.66 10.39 0.13
C ALA A 50 -15.76 9.33 -0.10
N GLU A 51 -15.59 8.47 -1.11
CA GLU A 51 -16.52 7.38 -1.40
C GLU A 51 -16.43 6.29 -0.32
N LYS A 52 -17.59 5.79 0.09
CA LYS A 52 -17.66 4.69 1.05
C LYS A 52 -17.26 3.40 0.34
N TRP A 53 -16.14 2.81 0.75
CA TRP A 53 -15.75 1.47 0.36
C TRP A 53 -16.87 0.47 0.67
N SER A 54 -17.14 -0.43 -0.27
CA SER A 54 -18.10 -1.51 -0.05
C SER A 54 -17.59 -2.46 1.04
N SER A 55 -18.40 -2.67 2.08
CA SER A 55 -18.15 -3.66 3.11
C SER A 55 -18.59 -5.07 2.70
N ASP A 56 -19.20 -5.23 1.52
CA ASP A 56 -19.69 -6.50 1.02
C ASP A 56 -18.57 -7.28 0.34
N PRO A 57 -18.12 -8.42 0.90
CA PRO A 57 -17.07 -9.24 0.29
C PRO A 57 -17.43 -9.77 -1.09
N SER A 58 -18.72 -9.86 -1.45
CA SER A 58 -19.14 -10.33 -2.77
C SER A 58 -18.79 -9.34 -3.90
N THR A 59 -18.54 -8.08 -3.55
CA THR A 59 -18.13 -7.02 -4.47
C THR A 59 -16.62 -6.97 -4.70
N TRP A 60 -15.86 -7.80 -3.98
CA TRP A 60 -14.42 -7.85 -4.10
C TRP A 60 -14.02 -8.57 -5.39
N PRO A 61 -12.87 -8.24 -5.99
CA PRO A 61 -12.32 -9.05 -7.06
C PRO A 61 -12.09 -10.49 -6.58
N ASP A 62 -12.17 -11.44 -7.50
CA ASP A 62 -11.86 -12.84 -7.19
C ASP A 62 -10.38 -12.95 -6.78
N LEU A 63 -10.15 -13.10 -5.49
CA LEU A 63 -8.83 -13.10 -4.86
C LEU A 63 -8.50 -14.51 -4.42
N THR A 64 -7.41 -15.06 -4.95
CA THR A 64 -6.91 -16.34 -4.46
C THR A 64 -6.03 -16.13 -3.23
N PHE A 65 -5.88 -17.17 -2.41
CA PHE A 65 -4.90 -17.15 -1.33
C PHE A 65 -3.47 -16.89 -1.86
N GLY A 66 -3.16 -17.33 -3.09
CA GLY A 66 -1.88 -17.09 -3.74
C GLY A 66 -1.62 -15.59 -3.98
N ASP A 67 -2.64 -14.84 -4.40
CA ASP A 67 -2.52 -13.40 -4.63
C ASP A 67 -2.23 -12.64 -3.33
N ILE A 68 -2.92 -13.03 -2.25
CA ILE A 68 -2.72 -12.47 -0.91
C ILE A 68 -1.32 -12.80 -0.40
N TYR A 69 -0.88 -14.06 -0.57
CA TYR A 69 0.44 -14.51 -0.15
C TYR A 69 1.55 -13.75 -0.88
N LEU A 70 1.47 -13.68 -2.20
CA LEU A 70 2.45 -12.98 -3.03
C LEU A 70 2.54 -11.50 -2.63
N TYR A 71 1.39 -10.85 -2.43
CA TYR A 71 1.36 -9.45 -2.05
C TYR A 71 1.91 -9.21 -0.64
N LEU A 72 1.48 -9.96 0.36
CA LEU A 72 1.87 -9.70 1.75
C LEU A 72 3.29 -10.14 2.09
N ILE A 73 3.85 -11.12 1.37
CA ILE A 73 5.09 -11.81 1.77
C ILE A 73 6.21 -11.68 0.74
N ASP A 74 5.91 -11.82 -0.54
CA ASP A 74 6.94 -11.82 -1.59
C ASP A 74 7.24 -10.41 -2.14
N THR A 75 6.37 -9.42 -1.90
CA THR A 75 6.74 -8.01 -2.07
C THR A 75 7.45 -7.49 -0.81
N PRO A 76 8.36 -6.49 -0.89
CA PRO A 76 9.07 -5.96 0.28
C PRO A 76 8.09 -5.42 1.31
N SER A 77 7.80 -6.28 2.28
CA SER A 77 6.79 -6.16 3.30
C SER A 77 7.45 -6.45 4.64
N ILE A 78 6.92 -5.86 5.71
CA ILE A 78 7.38 -6.13 7.08
C ILE A 78 7.03 -7.55 7.54
N TYR A 79 6.15 -8.23 6.79
CA TYR A 79 5.68 -9.57 7.09
C TYR A 79 6.60 -10.60 6.44
N THR A 80 7.12 -11.52 7.26
CA THR A 80 7.86 -12.69 6.80
C THR A 80 6.94 -13.89 6.60
N LYS A 81 7.41 -14.93 5.90
CA LYS A 81 6.70 -16.21 5.72
C LYS A 81 6.26 -16.80 7.07
N GLU A 82 7.10 -16.66 8.08
CA GLU A 82 6.87 -17.11 9.45
C GLU A 82 5.78 -16.29 10.14
N SER A 83 5.76 -14.97 9.93
CA SER A 83 4.72 -14.10 10.50
C SER A 83 3.32 -14.40 9.97
N MET A 84 3.19 -14.84 8.71
CA MET A 84 1.88 -15.24 8.15
C MET A 84 1.40 -16.59 8.71
N LYS A 85 2.30 -17.51 9.03
CA LYS A 85 1.96 -18.78 9.69
C LYS A 85 1.54 -18.56 11.14
N ALA A 86 2.06 -17.50 11.77
CA ALA A 86 1.74 -17.08 13.12
C ALA A 86 0.40 -16.31 13.23
N TYR A 87 -0.54 -16.43 12.29
CA TYR A 87 -1.82 -15.69 12.32
C TYR A 87 -2.67 -15.89 13.59
N LYS A 88 -2.36 -16.93 14.39
CA LYS A 88 -3.00 -17.20 15.69
C LYS A 88 -2.28 -16.58 16.88
N SER A 89 -0.99 -16.26 16.77
CA SER A 89 -0.28 -15.49 17.78
C SER A 89 -0.32 -14.02 17.37
N LEU A 90 -0.69 -13.13 18.28
CA LEU A 90 -0.70 -11.67 18.03
C LEU A 90 0.71 -11.09 17.76
N GLU A 91 1.72 -11.93 17.53
CA GLU A 91 3.12 -11.56 17.39
C GLU A 91 3.42 -10.76 16.12
N ALA A 92 2.55 -10.86 15.10
CA ALA A 92 2.65 -10.07 13.88
C ALA A 92 2.24 -8.59 14.06
N TYR A 93 1.64 -8.21 15.20
CA TYR A 93 1.17 -6.83 15.48
C TYR A 93 2.19 -5.95 16.21
N LYS A 94 3.46 -6.36 16.30
CA LYS A 94 4.52 -5.58 16.96
C LYS A 94 5.00 -4.39 16.16
#